data_AF-A0A2D8KJL6-F1
#
_entry.id   AF-A0A2D8KJL6-F1
#
_cell.length_a   1.000
_cell.length_b   1.000
_cell.length_c   1.000
_cell.angle_alpha   90.00
_cell.angle_beta   90.00
_cell.angle_gamma   90.00
#
_symmetry.space_group_name_H-M   'P 1'
#
loop_
_entity.id
_entity.type
_entity.pdbx_description
1 polymer ?
#
loop_
_entity_poly.entity_id
_entity_poly.type
_entity_poly.pdbx_seq_one_letter_code
_entity_poly.pdbx_strand_id
1 'polypeptide(L)'
;MNIKFKVLPKYAYLTSSGIAFIFFCFFAYKAFVAYLIHKELYGDGMDVLVSLRAALAGIMFLIIILFFQFIKIKDLQSQRTILRGIFIAWSSLLIILIILNSKLIYFIVLSGIAALINLISLFSLVDLIKDEKNTLTDKEIYLLQKLANKK
;
A
#
# COMPACT_ATOMS: atom_id res chain seq x y z
N MET A 1 15.69 11.59 19.98
CA MET A 1 16.40 10.80 18.95
C MET A 1 15.94 11.31 17.58
N ASN A 2 16.76 12.15 16.93
CA ASN A 2 16.39 12.90 15.72
C ASN A 2 16.71 12.06 14.48
N ILE A 3 15.95 10.99 14.26
CA ILE A 3 16.17 10.10 13.13
C ILE A 3 15.40 10.66 11.92
N LYS A 4 16.08 11.46 11.10
CA LYS A 4 15.55 12.01 9.85
C LYS A 4 15.53 10.95 8.73
N PHE A 5 14.80 9.85 8.89
CA PHE A 5 14.49 8.98 7.76
C PHE A 5 13.38 9.62 6.92
N LYS A 6 13.74 10.45 5.95
CA LYS A 6 12.79 10.98 4.95
C LYS A 6 12.45 9.89 3.93
N VAL A 7 11.59 8.95 4.32
CA VAL A 7 11.07 7.94 3.40
C VAL A 7 9.91 8.56 2.63
N LEU A 8 10.18 8.91 1.36
CA LEU A 8 9.13 9.39 0.48
C LEU A 8 8.02 8.33 0.36
N PRO A 9 6.74 8.71 0.49
CA PRO A 9 5.60 7.79 0.39
C PRO A 9 5.53 7.02 -0.93
N LYS A 10 6.18 7.52 -1.99
CA LYS A 10 6.38 6.80 -3.25
C LYS A 10 7.01 5.41 -3.05
N TYR A 11 8.00 5.29 -2.17
CA TYR A 11 8.66 4.02 -1.88
C TYR A 11 7.76 3.08 -1.07
N ALA A 12 6.92 3.61 -0.18
CA ALA A 12 5.94 2.82 0.57
C ALA A 12 4.85 2.23 -0.35
N TYR A 13 4.38 3.00 -1.34
CA TYR A 13 3.44 2.49 -2.34
C TYR A 13 4.09 1.45 -3.25
N LEU A 14 5.34 1.67 -3.68
CA LEU A 14 6.05 0.72 -4.53
C LEU A 14 6.31 -0.63 -3.83
N THR A 15 6.77 -0.58 -2.58
CA THR A 15 6.98 -1.79 -1.76
C THR A 15 5.66 -2.52 -1.50
N SER A 16 4.59 -1.80 -1.17
CA SER A 16 3.24 -2.38 -1.00
C SER A 16 2.72 -3.01 -2.29
N SER A 17 2.97 -2.39 -3.44
CA SER A 17 2.65 -2.95 -4.76
C SER A 17 3.45 -4.22 -5.06
N GLY A 18 4.74 -4.25 -4.75
CA GLY A 18 5.58 -5.43 -4.93
C GLY A 18 5.09 -6.61 -4.08
N ILE A 19 4.73 -6.36 -2.83
CA ILE A 19 4.19 -7.39 -1.93
C ILE A 19 2.82 -7.87 -2.42
N ALA A 20 1.92 -6.96 -2.81
CA ALA A 20 0.64 -7.32 -3.40
C ALA A 20 0.79 -8.14 -4.70
N PHE A 21 1.82 -7.87 -5.50
CA PHE A 21 2.13 -8.67 -6.69
C PHE A 21 2.55 -10.10 -6.35
N ILE A 22 3.32 -10.31 -5.28
CA ILE A 22 3.66 -11.67 -4.80
C ILE A 22 2.39 -12.44 -4.40
N PHE A 23 1.48 -11.78 -3.67
CA PHE A 23 0.18 -12.35 -3.32
C PHE A 23 -0.64 -12.68 -4.57
N PHE A 24 -0.70 -11.76 -5.54
CA PHE A 24 -1.38 -11.96 -6.81
C PHE A 24 -0.86 -13.20 -7.55
N CYS A 25 0.44 -13.32 -7.76
CA CYS A 25 1.03 -14.46 -8.46
C CYS A 25 0.71 -15.79 -7.75
N PHE A 26 0.78 -15.81 -6.42
CA PHE A 26 0.46 -17.02 -5.65
C PHE A 26 -1.00 -17.45 -5.80
N PHE A 27 -1.95 -16.52 -5.64
CA PHE A 27 -3.38 -16.82 -5.77
C PHE A 27 -3.77 -17.13 -7.21
N ALA A 28 -3.20 -16.41 -8.19
CA ALA A 28 -3.41 -16.68 -9.61
C ALA A 28 -2.93 -18.09 -9.99
N TYR A 29 -1.73 -18.48 -9.53
CA TYR A 29 -1.21 -19.84 -9.74
C TYR A 29 -2.12 -20.90 -9.12
N LYS A 30 -2.52 -20.72 -7.85
CA LYS A 30 -3.42 -21.65 -7.16
C LYS A 30 -4.81 -21.72 -7.81
N ALA A 31 -5.33 -20.60 -8.31
CA ALA A 31 -6.60 -20.56 -9.04
C ALA A 31 -6.50 -21.31 -10.37
N PHE A 32 -5.41 -21.08 -11.12
CA PHE A 32 -5.18 -21.72 -12.40
C PHE A 32 -5.02 -23.23 -12.28
N VAL A 33 -4.21 -23.71 -11.33
CA VAL A 33 -4.05 -25.15 -11.06
C VAL A 33 -5.37 -25.78 -10.64
N ALA A 34 -6.13 -25.12 -9.75
CA ALA A 34 -7.42 -25.63 -9.32
C ALA A 34 -8.44 -25.69 -10.47
N TYR A 35 -8.42 -24.70 -11.37
CA TYR A 35 -9.25 -24.71 -12.58
C TYR A 35 -8.92 -25.89 -13.50
N LEU A 36 -7.63 -26.14 -13.78
CA LEU A 36 -7.20 -27.27 -14.60
C LEU A 36 -7.64 -28.62 -13.99
N ILE A 37 -7.43 -28.80 -12.69
CA ILE A 37 -7.83 -30.02 -11.98
C ILE A 37 -9.35 -30.23 -12.05
N HIS A 38 -10.13 -29.16 -11.82
CA HIS A 38 -11.58 -29.25 -11.85
C HIS A 38 -12.10 -29.58 -13.25
N LYS A 39 -11.52 -28.97 -14.28
CA LYS A 39 -11.85 -29.23 -15.68
C LYS A 39 -11.60 -30.70 -16.07
N GLU A 40 -10.51 -31.28 -15.59
CA GLU A 40 -10.15 -32.68 -15.88
C GLU A 40 -11.04 -33.68 -15.12
N LEU A 41 -11.40 -33.38 -13.86
CA LEU A 41 -12.13 -34.31 -12.99
C LEU A 41 -13.66 -34.26 -13.15
N TYR A 42 -14.22 -33.08 -13.40
CA TYR A 42 -15.67 -32.84 -13.35
C TYR A 42 -16.26 -32.30 -14.66
N GLY A 43 -15.45 -32.03 -15.68
CA GLY A 43 -15.90 -31.52 -16.97
C GLY A 43 -16.05 -29.99 -17.01
N ASP A 44 -16.98 -29.49 -17.84
CA ASP A 44 -17.19 -28.05 -18.04
C ASP A 44 -18.01 -27.44 -16.88
N GLY A 45 -17.36 -26.61 -16.06
CA GLY A 45 -17.92 -25.97 -14.87
C GLY A 45 -16.88 -25.21 -14.07
N MET A 46 -17.30 -24.30 -13.17
CA MET A 46 -16.42 -23.64 -12.21
C MET A 46 -16.85 -23.99 -10.79
N ASP A 47 -15.97 -24.68 -10.07
CA ASP A 47 -16.10 -24.85 -8.62
C ASP A 47 -16.03 -23.49 -7.90
N VAL A 48 -16.80 -23.37 -6.82
CA VAL A 48 -16.85 -22.19 -5.95
C VAL A 48 -15.46 -21.86 -5.42
N LEU A 49 -14.66 -22.89 -5.13
CA LEU A 49 -13.31 -22.74 -4.62
C LEU A 49 -12.33 -22.16 -5.67
N VAL A 50 -12.55 -22.47 -6.95
CA VAL A 50 -11.78 -21.91 -8.06
C VAL A 50 -12.15 -20.43 -8.24
N SER A 51 -13.45 -20.15 -8.27
CA SER A 51 -13.98 -18.79 -8.41
C SER A 51 -13.49 -17.87 -7.28
N LEU A 52 -13.52 -18.33 -6.03
CA LEU A 52 -13.07 -17.54 -4.88
C LEU A 52 -11.58 -17.16 -4.98
N ARG A 53 -10.72 -18.09 -5.42
CA ARG A 53 -9.29 -17.82 -5.61
C ARG A 53 -9.03 -16.89 -6.79
N ALA A 54 -9.79 -17.04 -7.87
CA ALA A 54 -9.72 -16.14 -9.02
C ALA A 54 -10.18 -14.72 -8.65
N ALA A 55 -11.26 -14.59 -7.87
CA ALA A 55 -11.76 -13.31 -7.37
C ALA A 55 -10.72 -12.62 -6.46
N LEU A 56 -10.09 -13.37 -5.55
CA LEU A 56 -8.99 -12.87 -4.72
C LEU A 56 -7.82 -12.35 -5.57
N ALA A 57 -7.42 -13.10 -6.60
CA ALA A 57 -6.38 -12.64 -7.53
C ALA A 57 -6.81 -11.37 -8.28
N GLY A 58 -8.07 -11.29 -8.75
CA GLY A 58 -8.61 -10.09 -9.40
C GLY A 58 -8.57 -8.86 -8.49
N ILE A 59 -8.99 -9.00 -7.23
CA ILE A 59 -8.94 -7.90 -6.24
C ILE A 59 -7.50 -7.46 -5.99
N MET A 60 -6.56 -8.41 -5.83
CA MET A 60 -5.13 -8.10 -5.66
C MET A 60 -4.58 -7.33 -6.86
N PHE A 61 -4.98 -7.69 -8.08
CA PHE A 61 -4.59 -6.97 -9.29
C PHE A 61 -5.12 -5.52 -9.32
N LEU A 62 -6.39 -5.31 -8.94
CA LEU A 62 -6.95 -3.96 -8.82
C LEU A 62 -6.21 -3.11 -7.79
N ILE A 63 -5.86 -3.70 -6.65
CA ILE A 63 -5.10 -3.01 -5.59
C ILE A 63 -3.72 -2.56 -6.10
N ILE A 64 -3.03 -3.39 -6.87
CA ILE A 64 -1.74 -3.04 -7.49
C ILE A 64 -1.88 -1.81 -8.38
N ILE A 65 -2.92 -1.78 -9.23
CA ILE A 65 -3.20 -0.62 -10.10
C ILE A 65 -3.47 0.63 -9.25
N LEU A 66 -4.24 0.52 -8.16
CA LEU A 66 -4.51 1.65 -7.27
C LEU A 66 -3.24 2.20 -6.63
N PHE A 67 -2.30 1.35 -6.19
CA PHE A 67 -1.02 1.81 -5.65
C PHE A 67 -0.24 2.64 -6.67
N PHE A 68 -0.23 2.25 -7.95
CA PHE A 68 0.37 3.06 -9.00
C PHE A 68 -0.32 4.40 -9.20
N GLN A 69 -1.64 4.47 -9.02
CA GLN A 69 -2.37 5.74 -9.08
C GLN A 69 -2.01 6.66 -7.90
N PHE A 70 -1.86 6.11 -6.68
CA PHE A 70 -1.52 6.91 -5.50
C PHE A 70 -0.14 7.57 -5.58
N ILE A 71 0.82 6.97 -6.31
CA ILE A 71 2.14 7.58 -6.57
C ILE A 71 2.02 8.93 -7.30
N LYS A 72 0.98 9.12 -8.13
CA LYS A 72 0.78 10.34 -8.92
C LYS A 72 0.20 11.50 -8.11
N ILE A 73 -0.36 11.22 -6.93
CA ILE A 73 -0.96 12.24 -6.05
C ILE A 73 0.17 13.07 -5.44
N LYS A 74 0.12 14.40 -5.60
CA LYS A 74 1.13 15.33 -5.04
C LYS A 74 0.76 15.89 -3.67
N ASP A 75 -0.51 15.85 -3.31
CA ASP A 75 -1.01 16.44 -2.06
C ASP A 75 -0.59 15.62 -0.82
N LEU A 76 0.09 16.26 0.13
CA LEU A 76 0.67 15.63 1.32
C LEU A 76 -0.40 15.17 2.32
N GLN A 77 -1.50 15.91 2.50
CA GLN A 77 -2.59 15.50 3.40
C GLN A 77 -3.35 14.27 2.86
N SER A 78 -3.58 14.24 1.55
CA SER A 78 -4.18 13.10 0.85
C SER A 78 -3.28 11.87 0.95
N GLN A 79 -1.97 12.02 0.70
CA GLN A 79 -1.02 10.91 0.86
C GLN A 79 -1.01 10.36 2.29
N ARG A 80 -1.06 11.23 3.31
CA ARG A 80 -1.16 10.82 4.72
C ARG A 80 -2.39 9.96 4.98
N THR A 81 -3.54 10.37 4.44
CA THR A 81 -4.82 9.69 4.64
C THR A 81 -4.83 8.34 3.95
N ILE A 82 -4.34 8.28 2.71
CA ILE A 82 -4.20 7.04 1.93
C ILE A 82 -3.25 6.07 2.64
N LEU A 83 -2.08 6.55 3.09
CA LEU A 83 -1.07 5.72 3.73
C LEU A 83 -1.58 5.14 5.07
N ARG A 84 -2.40 5.89 5.82
CA ARG A 84 -3.13 5.37 6.99
C ARG A 84 -4.05 4.22 6.62
N GLY A 85 -4.84 4.37 5.55
CA GLY A 85 -5.72 3.31 5.07
C GLY A 85 -4.95 2.05 4.70
N ILE A 86 -3.83 2.19 3.99
CA ILE A 86 -2.96 1.08 3.58
C ILE A 86 -2.33 0.41 4.79
N PHE A 87 -1.86 1.18 5.77
CA PHE A 87 -1.33 0.64 7.02
C PHE A 87 -2.37 -0.20 7.78
N ILE A 88 -3.61 0.29 7.88
CA ILE A 88 -4.71 -0.45 8.53
C ILE A 88 -5.03 -1.73 7.75
N ALA A 89 -5.05 -1.67 6.42
CA ALA A 89 -5.31 -2.84 5.58
C ALA A 89 -4.25 -3.94 5.76
N TRP A 90 -2.95 -3.59 5.73
CA TRP A 90 -1.87 -4.56 5.96
C TRP A 90 -1.85 -5.11 7.38
N SER A 91 -2.11 -4.27 8.38
CA SER A 91 -2.17 -4.69 9.78
C SER A 91 -3.34 -5.65 10.04
N SER A 92 -4.51 -5.35 9.47
CA SER A 92 -5.69 -6.23 9.52
C SER A 92 -5.40 -7.57 8.86
N LEU A 93 -4.82 -7.56 7.66
CA LEU A 93 -4.45 -8.77 6.94
C LEU A 93 -3.45 -9.62 7.73
N LEU A 94 -2.46 -9.00 8.38
CA LEU A 94 -1.52 -9.70 9.27
C LEU A 94 -2.24 -10.41 10.42
N ILE A 95 -3.14 -9.72 11.12
CA ILE A 95 -3.90 -10.30 12.25
C ILE A 95 -4.75 -11.48 11.76
N ILE A 96 -5.46 -11.31 10.65
CA ILE A 96 -6.29 -12.36 10.05
C ILE A 96 -5.46 -13.59 9.66
N LEU A 97 -4.28 -13.39 9.05
CA LEU A 97 -3.40 -14.50 8.67
C LEU A 97 -2.88 -15.27 9.88
N ILE A 98 -2.53 -14.58 10.97
CA ILE A 98 -2.08 -15.22 12.22
C ILE A 98 -3.19 -16.08 12.82
N ILE A 99 -4.44 -15.60 12.83
CA ILE A 99 -5.57 -16.32 13.42
C ILE A 99 -5.99 -17.51 12.55
N LEU A 100 -6.15 -17.30 11.23
CA LEU A 100 -6.72 -18.30 10.34
C LEU A 100 -5.72 -19.37 9.92
N ASN A 101 -4.46 -19.01 9.70
CA ASN A 101 -3.51 -19.96 9.11
C ASN A 101 -2.03 -19.60 9.34
N SER A 102 -1.53 -19.91 10.54
CA SER A 102 -0.12 -19.72 10.92
C SER A 102 0.89 -20.48 10.04
N LYS A 103 0.45 -21.45 9.23
CA LYS A 103 1.35 -22.16 8.29
C LYS A 103 1.80 -21.27 7.13
N LEU A 104 1.07 -20.19 6.83
CA LEU A 104 1.42 -19.22 5.79
C LEU A 104 2.45 -18.18 6.29
N ILE A 105 3.52 -18.66 6.93
CA ILE A 105 4.49 -17.79 7.63
C ILE A 105 5.12 -16.74 6.71
N TYR A 106 5.39 -17.09 5.46
CA TYR A 106 5.92 -16.15 4.46
C TYR A 106 4.97 -14.97 4.21
N PHE A 107 3.67 -15.21 4.13
CA PHE A 107 2.67 -14.16 3.93
C PHE A 107 2.49 -13.29 5.18
N ILE A 108 2.61 -13.89 6.38
CA ILE A 108 2.60 -13.16 7.65
C ILE A 108 3.80 -12.22 7.73
N VAL A 109 5.01 -12.71 7.43
CA VAL A 109 6.23 -11.90 7.43
C VAL A 109 6.14 -10.78 6.39
N LEU A 110 5.69 -11.08 5.16
CA LEU A 110 5.53 -10.07 4.10
C LEU A 110 4.53 -8.98 4.47
N SER A 111 3.37 -9.35 5.00
CA SER A 111 2.36 -8.37 5.46
C SER A 111 2.86 -7.53 6.64
N GLY A 112 3.66 -8.10 7.54
CA GLY A 112 4.30 -7.38 8.64
C GLY A 112 5.35 -6.38 8.15
N ILE A 113 6.19 -6.78 7.20
CA ILE A 113 7.16 -5.88 6.57
C ILE A 113 6.43 -4.73 5.86
N ALA A 114 5.36 -5.03 5.12
CA ALA A 114 4.54 -4.01 4.47
C ALA A 114 3.97 -3.01 5.48
N ALA A 115 3.41 -3.50 6.59
CA ALA A 115 2.86 -2.65 7.65
C ALA A 115 3.94 -1.74 8.28
N LEU A 116 5.12 -2.29 8.57
CA LEU A 116 6.23 -1.51 9.15
C LEU A 116 6.73 -0.42 8.20
N ILE A 117 6.92 -0.71 6.91
CA ILE A 117 7.36 0.29 5.93
C ILE A 117 6.32 1.42 5.81
N ASN A 118 5.03 1.07 5.77
CA ASN A 118 3.95 2.06 5.73
C ASN A 118 3.91 2.91 7.00
N LEU A 119 4.16 2.33 8.17
CA LEU A 119 4.22 3.05 9.45
C LEU A 119 5.38 4.05 9.49
N ILE A 120 6.58 3.64 9.09
CA ILE A 120 7.75 4.50 9.03
C ILE A 120 7.50 5.67 8.05
N SER A 121 6.94 5.36 6.88
CA SER A 121 6.64 6.39 5.88
C SER A 121 5.57 7.38 6.39
N LEU A 122 4.61 6.93 7.20
CA LEU A 122 3.59 7.78 7.79
C LEU A 122 4.20 8.79 8.79
N PHE A 123 5.12 8.34 9.65
CA PHE A 123 5.86 9.25 10.53
C PHE A 123 6.68 10.27 9.74
N SER A 124 7.41 9.81 8.72
CA SER A 124 8.15 10.71 7.82
C SER A 124 7.24 11.76 7.16
N LEU A 125 6.00 11.41 6.81
CA LEU A 125 5.06 12.32 6.16
C LEU A 125 4.50 13.37 7.13
N VAL A 126 4.29 12.99 8.40
CA VAL A 126 3.90 13.93 9.46
C VAL A 126 4.99 14.97 9.68
N ASP A 127 6.25 14.57 9.66
CA ASP A 127 7.39 15.49 9.79
C ASP A 127 7.48 16.44 8.58
N LEU A 128 7.28 15.93 7.35
CA LEU A 128 7.26 16.75 6.14
C LEU A 128 6.14 17.79 6.14
N ILE A 129 4.94 17.43 6.59
CA ILE A 129 3.81 18.36 6.73
C ILE A 129 4.12 19.44 7.78
N LYS A 130 4.79 19.08 8.87
CA LYS A 130 5.16 20.02 9.92
C LYS A 130 6.23 20.99 9.42
N ASP A 131 7.21 20.52 8.66
CA ASP A 131 8.21 21.35 8.00
C ASP A 131 7.56 22.32 7.01
N GLU A 132 6.64 21.85 6.16
CA GLU A 132 5.93 22.68 5.17
C GLU A 132 5.08 23.79 5.82
N LYS A 133 4.41 23.50 6.94
CA LYS A 133 3.65 24.52 7.68
C LYS A 133 4.53 25.59 8.34
N ASN A 134 5.79 25.28 8.64
CA ASN A 134 6.72 26.21 9.27
C ASN A 134 7.49 27.05 8.24
N THR A 135 7.42 26.70 6.95
CA THR A 135 7.99 27.48 5.86
C THR A 135 6.95 28.39 5.23
N LEU A 136 7.29 29.68 5.11
CA LEU A 136 6.45 30.66 4.42
C LEU A 136 6.39 30.31 2.93
N THR A 137 5.20 30.39 2.36
CA THR A 137 4.95 30.18 0.94
C THR A 137 5.59 31.32 0.13
N ASP A 138 6.01 31.09 -1.12
CA ASP A 138 6.59 32.15 -1.98
C ASP A 138 5.71 33.40 -2.07
N LYS A 139 4.39 33.23 -2.05
CA LYS A 139 3.42 34.34 -2.01
C LYS A 139 3.45 35.10 -0.68
N GLU A 140 3.58 34.40 0.43
CA GLU A 140 3.68 35.01 1.76
C GLU A 140 5.02 35.72 1.91
N ILE A 141 6.11 35.14 1.41
CA ILE A 141 7.43 35.78 1.32
C ILE A 141 7.35 37.03 0.45
N TYR A 142 6.73 36.95 -0.73
CA TYR A 142 6.53 38.09 -1.63
C TYR A 142 5.69 39.20 -0.97
N LEU A 143 4.60 38.85 -0.28
CA LEU A 143 3.77 39.81 0.45
C LEU A 143 4.53 40.43 1.62
N LEU A 144 5.31 39.63 2.35
CA LEU A 144 6.17 40.11 3.43
C LEU A 144 7.28 41.03 2.91
N GLN A 145 7.90 40.71 1.77
CA GLN A 145 8.88 41.58 1.10
C GLN A 145 8.24 42.90 0.67
N LYS A 146 7.02 42.85 0.13
CA LYS A 146 6.25 44.03 -0.26
C LYS A 146 5.80 44.88 0.95
N LEU A 147 5.40 44.25 2.05
CA LEU A 147 5.06 44.92 3.32
C LEU A 147 6.29 45.51 4.02
N ALA A 148 7.43 44.83 3.94
CA ALA A 148 8.70 45.31 4.48
C ALA A 148 9.33 46.43 3.64
N ASN A 149 8.66 46.87 2.58
CA ASN A 149 9.08 47.96 1.71
C ASN A 149 10.50 47.79 1.11
N LYS A 150 10.96 46.54 0.98
CA LYS A 150 12.17 46.23 0.22
C LYS A 150 11.77 46.02 -1.23
N LYS A 151 12.17 46.98 -2.08
CA LYS A 151 12.26 46.80 -3.53
C LYS A 151 13.17 45.63 -3.86
#